data_AF-A0A3Q2ZP51-F1
#
_entry.id   AF-A0A3Q2ZP51-F1
#
_cell.length_a   1.000
_cell.length_b   1.000
_cell.length_c   1.000
_cell.angle_alpha   90.00
_cell.angle_beta   90.00
_cell.angle_gamma   90.00
#
_symmetry.space_group_name_H-M   'P 1'
#
loop_
_entity.id
_entity.type
_entity.pdbx_description
1 polymer ?
#
loop_
_entity_poly.entity_id
_entity_poly.type
_entity_poly.pdbx_seq_one_letter_code
_entity_poly.pdbx_strand_id
1 'polypeptide(L)'
;MMLKPVVLLAALTLCCFITELHAAKIGCLCRSSLVLRPVRPGVVANITVTPPSGRCRRVEIIIYRKNGGPICVNPKAKWLPELLKSFDE
;
A
#
# COMPACT_ATOMS: atom_id res chain seq x y z
N MET A 1 30.82 28.40 -27.48
CA MET A 1 31.03 27.69 -26.19
C MET A 1 29.76 27.80 -25.35
N MET A 2 28.73 26.98 -25.63
CA MET A 2 27.44 26.99 -24.92
C MET A 2 27.19 25.67 -24.15
N LEU A 3 28.25 24.90 -23.90
CA LEU A 3 28.15 23.56 -23.31
C LEU A 3 27.69 23.60 -21.84
N LYS A 4 28.11 24.61 -21.07
CA LYS A 4 27.79 24.76 -19.64
C LYS A 4 26.28 24.94 -19.37
N PRO A 5 25.58 25.90 -20.00
CA PRO A 5 24.14 26.06 -19.77
C PRO A 5 23.32 24.89 -20.32
N VAL A 6 23.75 24.29 -21.44
CA VAL A 6 23.07 23.12 -22.04
C VAL A 6 23.20 21.88 -21.16
N VAL A 7 24.37 21.63 -20.57
CA VAL A 7 24.57 20.51 -19.62
C VAL A 7 23.73 20.71 -18.36
N LEU A 8 23.61 21.95 -17.87
CA LEU A 8 22.81 22.26 -16.68
C LEU A 8 21.30 22.02 -16.93
N LEU A 9 20.80 22.44 -18.09
CA LEU A 9 19.41 22.20 -18.51
C LEU A 9 19.12 20.70 -18.70
N ALA A 10 20.05 19.96 -19.29
CA ALA A 10 19.94 18.51 -19.44
C ALA A 10 19.91 17.79 -18.07
N ALA A 11 20.73 18.22 -17.12
CA ALA A 11 20.75 17.64 -15.78
C ALA A 11 19.43 17.90 -15.00
N LEU A 12 18.89 19.11 -15.09
CA LEU A 12 17.63 19.49 -14.43
C LEU A 12 16.43 18.72 -14.99
N THR A 13 16.35 18.60 -16.31
CA THR A 13 15.29 17.81 -16.96
C THR A 13 15.36 16.34 -16.55
N LEU A 14 16.54 15.74 -16.59
CA LEU A 14 16.74 14.34 -16.15
C LEU A 14 16.36 14.13 -14.67
N CYS A 15 16.69 15.09 -13.80
CA CYS A 15 16.37 15.04 -12.38
C CYS A 15 14.84 15.03 -12.15
N CYS A 16 14.09 15.89 -12.84
CA CYS A 16 12.63 15.96 -12.74
C CYS A 16 11.93 14.67 -13.22
N PHE A 17 12.46 13.99 -14.24
CA PHE A 17 11.89 12.72 -14.71
C PHE A 17 12.11 11.58 -13.72
N ILE A 18 13.23 11.56 -13.01
CA ILE A 18 13.56 10.49 -12.06
C ILE A 18 12.73 10.62 -10.76
N THR A 19 12.41 11.83 -10.33
CA THR A 19 11.60 12.07 -9.12
C THR A 19 10.16 11.56 -9.25
N GLU A 20 9.55 11.69 -10.43
CA GLU A 20 8.21 11.13 -10.73
C GLU A 20 8.21 9.60 -10.68
N LEU A 21 9.30 8.97 -11.13
CA LEU A 21 9.40 7.52 -11.25
C LEU A 21 9.56 6.81 -9.88
N HIS A 22 10.24 7.45 -8.92
CA HIS A 22 10.45 6.86 -7.59
C HIS A 22 9.25 7.02 -6.63
N ALA A 23 8.40 8.03 -6.83
CA ALA A 23 7.19 8.22 -6.02
C ALA A 23 6.12 7.15 -6.33
N ALA A 24 6.13 6.60 -7.54
CA ALA A 24 5.26 5.51 -7.92
C ALA A 24 5.94 4.16 -7.62
N LYS A 25 5.80 3.66 -6.39
CA LYS A 25 5.79 2.19 -6.19
C LYS A 25 4.56 1.65 -6.92
N ILE A 26 4.68 1.44 -8.23
CA ILE A 26 3.63 0.99 -9.14
C ILE A 26 3.20 -0.40 -8.68
N GLY A 27 1.94 -0.53 -8.26
CA GLY A 27 1.35 -1.79 -7.85
C GLY A 27 0.77 -1.80 -6.44
N CYS A 28 0.05 -2.88 -6.17
CA CYS A 28 -0.58 -3.19 -4.89
C CYS A 28 0.47 -3.40 -3.79
N LEU A 29 0.18 -2.95 -2.56
CA LEU A 29 1.00 -3.21 -1.38
C LEU A 29 1.05 -4.71 -1.04
N CYS A 30 -0.05 -5.41 -1.26
CA CYS A 30 -0.23 -6.83 -1.03
C CYS A 30 0.17 -7.64 -2.27
N ARG A 31 1.31 -8.36 -2.18
CA ARG A 31 1.90 -9.05 -3.33
C ARG A 31 1.26 -10.40 -3.69
N SER A 32 0.76 -11.19 -2.73
CA SER A 32 -0.05 -12.42 -2.98
C SER A 32 -0.52 -13.17 -1.73
N SER A 33 0.19 -13.09 -0.60
CA SER A 33 -0.15 -13.87 0.61
C SER A 33 -1.32 -13.27 1.37
N LEU A 34 -2.54 -13.64 0.96
CA LEU A 34 -3.77 -13.26 1.65
C LEU A 34 -4.06 -14.23 2.79
N VAL A 35 -4.19 -13.72 4.01
CA VAL A 35 -4.64 -14.49 5.16
C VAL A 35 -6.12 -14.83 4.97
N LEU A 36 -6.43 -16.12 4.94
CA LEU A 36 -7.79 -16.65 4.82
C LEU A 36 -8.41 -16.99 6.19
N ARG A 37 -7.57 -17.20 7.22
CA ARG A 37 -8.02 -17.57 8.56
C ARG A 37 -8.46 -16.35 9.36
N PRO A 38 -9.45 -16.49 10.28
CA PRO A 38 -9.86 -15.39 11.16
C PRO A 38 -8.71 -14.83 11.98
N VAL A 39 -8.68 -13.51 12.10
CA VAL A 39 -7.76 -12.78 12.99
C VAL A 39 -8.52 -12.43 14.26
N ARG A 40 -7.91 -12.68 15.43
CA ARG A 40 -8.53 -12.34 16.71
C ARG A 40 -8.52 -10.82 16.93
N PRO A 41 -9.61 -10.18 17.39
CA PRO A 41 -9.64 -8.74 17.61
C PRO A 41 -8.53 -8.23 18.55
N GLY A 42 -8.25 -8.98 19.62
CA GLY A 42 -7.26 -8.59 20.63
C GLY A 42 -5.83 -8.41 20.11
N VAL A 43 -5.47 -9.04 18.98
CA VAL A 43 -4.13 -8.91 18.37
C VAL A 43 -4.02 -7.80 17.32
N VAL A 44 -5.14 -7.16 16.95
CA VAL A 44 -5.18 -6.07 15.98
C VAL A 44 -4.75 -4.78 16.65
N ALA A 45 -3.81 -4.06 16.02
CA ALA A 45 -3.41 -2.71 16.40
C ALA A 45 -4.12 -1.66 15.54
N ASN A 46 -4.21 -1.91 14.22
CA ASN A 46 -4.87 -1.01 13.28
C ASN A 46 -5.32 -1.78 12.03
N ILE A 47 -6.36 -1.29 11.34
CA ILE A 47 -6.85 -1.82 10.08
C ILE A 47 -6.85 -0.71 9.04
N THR A 48 -6.23 -0.97 7.88
CA THR A 48 -6.28 -0.06 6.73
C THR A 48 -7.01 -0.73 5.58
N VAL A 49 -8.04 -0.05 5.07
CA VAL A 49 -8.80 -0.47 3.89
C VAL A 49 -8.50 0.53 2.78
N THR A 50 -7.87 0.05 1.70
CA THR A 50 -7.55 0.86 0.52
C THR A 50 -8.44 0.41 -0.64
N PRO A 51 -9.32 1.28 -1.17
CA PRO A 51 -10.17 0.95 -2.31
C PRO A 51 -9.33 0.85 -3.60
N PRO A 52 -9.88 0.25 -4.67
CA PRO A 52 -9.23 0.23 -5.97
C PRO A 52 -8.91 1.65 -6.44
N SER A 53 -7.71 1.84 -6.98
CA SER A 53 -7.20 3.12 -7.47
C SER A 53 -6.37 2.92 -8.74
N GLY A 54 -5.94 4.01 -9.38
CA GLY A 54 -5.00 3.95 -10.51
C GLY A 54 -3.69 3.20 -10.20
N ARG A 55 -3.33 3.11 -8.91
CA ARG A 55 -2.13 2.42 -8.44
C ARG A 55 -2.33 0.92 -8.19
N CYS A 56 -3.52 0.50 -7.75
CA CYS A 56 -3.86 -0.90 -7.51
C CYS A 56 -5.33 -1.15 -7.85
N ARG A 57 -5.61 -2.10 -8.75
CA ARG A 57 -6.97 -2.41 -9.22
C ARG A 57 -7.81 -3.23 -8.24
N ARG A 58 -7.25 -3.62 -7.08
CA ARG A 58 -7.90 -4.50 -6.10
C ARG A 58 -8.09 -3.74 -4.80
N VAL A 59 -9.11 -4.12 -4.04
CA VAL A 59 -9.24 -3.69 -2.64
C VAL A 59 -8.10 -4.32 -1.84
N GLU A 60 -7.37 -3.50 -1.09
CA GLU A 60 -6.33 -3.97 -0.17
C GLU A 60 -6.80 -3.77 1.26
N ILE A 61 -6.69 -4.83 2.07
CA ILE A 61 -7.01 -4.78 3.49
C ILE A 61 -5.78 -5.25 4.24
N ILE A 62 -5.20 -4.34 5.02
CA ILE A 62 -3.98 -4.56 5.77
C ILE A 62 -4.30 -4.46 7.25
N ILE A 63 -4.05 -5.54 7.99
CA ILE A 63 -4.15 -5.56 9.44
C ILE A 63 -2.75 -5.43 10.02
N TYR A 64 -2.53 -4.36 10.78
CA TYR A 64 -1.36 -4.21 11.63
C TYR A 64 -1.61 -4.92 12.95
N ARG A 65 -0.69 -5.80 13.34
CA ARG A 65 -0.80 -6.57 14.59
C ARG A 65 -0.04 -5.84 15.69
N LYS A 66 -0.52 -5.91 16.93
CA LYS A 66 0.18 -5.35 18.11
C LYS A 66 1.57 -5.94 18.25
N ASN A 67 1.66 -7.27 18.11
CA ASN A 67 2.89 -8.03 18.17
C ASN A 67 3.08 -8.77 16.83
N GLY A 68 3.85 -8.17 15.92
CA GLY A 68 4.22 -8.77 14.64
C GLY A 68 4.05 -7.84 13.44
N GLY A 69 4.45 -8.30 12.26
CA GLY A 69 4.36 -7.52 11.04
C GLY A 69 2.92 -7.36 10.50
N PRO A 70 2.70 -6.42 9.56
CA PRO A 70 1.43 -6.27 8.87
C PRO A 70 1.06 -7.53 8.08
N ILE A 71 -0.22 -7.82 7.98
CA ILE A 71 -0.75 -8.93 7.17
C ILE A 71 -1.79 -8.41 6.17
N CYS A 72 -1.78 -8.98 4.98
CA CYS A 72 -2.79 -8.73 3.96
C CYS A 72 -3.93 -9.73 4.12
N VAL A 73 -5.17 -9.24 4.06
CA VAL A 73 -6.38 -10.04 4.23
C VAL A 73 -7.15 -10.09 2.92
N ASN A 74 -7.78 -11.22 2.63
CA ASN A 74 -8.69 -11.32 1.49
C ASN A 74 -9.93 -10.45 1.74
N PRO A 75 -10.26 -9.46 0.88
CA PRO A 75 -11.45 -8.62 1.06
C PRO A 75 -12.76 -9.40 0.99
N LYS A 76 -12.75 -10.64 0.46
CA LYS A 76 -13.92 -11.54 0.40
C LYS A 76 -13.99 -12.53 1.57
N ALA A 77 -13.14 -12.37 2.60
CA ALA A 77 -13.17 -13.24 3.78
C ALA A 77 -14.48 -13.08 4.56
N LYS A 78 -15.21 -14.18 4.78
CA LYS A 78 -16.52 -14.16 5.47
C LYS A 78 -16.44 -13.67 6.92
N TRP A 79 -15.30 -13.86 7.59
CA TRP A 79 -15.07 -13.44 8.97
C TRP A 79 -14.72 -11.95 9.10
N LEU A 80 -14.36 -11.28 8.01
CA LEU A 80 -13.89 -9.90 8.07
C LEU A 80 -14.97 -8.91 8.55
N PRO A 81 -16.25 -8.99 8.08
CA PRO A 81 -17.30 -8.13 8.62
C PRO A 81 -17.53 -8.31 10.12
N GLU A 82 -17.44 -9.54 10.62
CA GLU A 82 -17.55 -9.83 12.06
C GLU A 82 -16.39 -9.23 12.85
N LEU A 83 -15.16 -9.30 12.31
CA LEU A 83 -14.01 -8.63 12.92
C LEU A 83 -14.19 -7.11 12.97
N LEU A 84 -14.65 -6.48 11.89
CA LEU A 84 -14.83 -5.02 11.86
C LEU A 84 -15.87 -4.56 12.89
N LYS A 85 -17.01 -5.26 12.98
CA LYS A 85 -18.06 -4.98 13.96
C LYS A 85 -17.55 -5.01 15.40
N SER A 86 -16.60 -5.90 15.72
CA SER A 86 -16.03 -5.99 17.07
C SER A 86 -15.24 -4.75 17.53
N PHE A 87 -15.01 -3.77 16.66
CA PHE A 87 -14.38 -2.48 16.98
C PHE A 87 -15.34 -1.28 16.91
N ASP A 88 -16.57 -1.47 16.39
CA ASP A 88 -17.60 -0.42 16.33
C ASP A 88 -18.45 -0.36 17.61
N GLU A 89 -18.37 -1.39 18.47
CA GLU A 89 -19.02 -1.48 19.80
C GLU A 89 -18.11 -0.95 20.92
#